data_AF-A0A6J8BY79-F1
#
_entry.id   AF-A0A6J8BY79-F1
#
_cell.length_a   1.000
_cell.length_b   1.000
_cell.length_c   1.000
_cell.angle_alpha   90.00
_cell.angle_beta   90.00
_cell.angle_gamma   90.00
#
_symmetry.space_group_name_H-M   'P 1'
#
loop_
_entity.id
_entity.type
_entity.pdbx_description
1 polymer ?
#
loop_
_entity_poly.entity_id
_entity_poly.type
_entity_poly.pdbx_seq_one_letter_code
_entity_poly.pdbx_strand_id
1 'polypeptide(L)'
;MPTCNTDSQYEYRECLDIIFDIIQKYQETHKIILSGDLNGTLLDSRNNKHDKILKSFVSEMGLSTGVNKDERHTFFHHAWSSSSQIDYILVNDKNLISKYNIDEKSSINLSAHTSVSVKTTIEIPANTKPANKNKKAKFKLQWDEMDKRQYNNLIQQDSISIIAENNVNTQMDMVTNSLIRAGNITIPKNYCS
;
A
#
# COMPACT_ATOMS: atom_id res chain seq x y z
N MET A 1 -7.07 14.02 -1.18
CA MET A 1 -6.72 14.64 -2.48
C MET A 1 -5.38 14.04 -2.89
N PRO A 2 -5.23 13.47 -4.11
CA PRO A 2 -3.92 13.08 -4.57
C PRO A 2 -3.12 14.37 -4.82
N THR A 3 -2.03 14.54 -4.08
CA THR A 3 -1.08 15.62 -4.28
C THR A 3 -0.45 15.45 -5.66
N CYS A 4 -0.33 16.53 -6.43
CA CYS A 4 0.24 16.54 -7.78
C CYS A 4 1.78 16.35 -7.77
N ASN A 5 2.30 15.41 -6.97
CA ASN A 5 3.72 15.10 -6.94
C ASN A 5 4.02 14.08 -8.05
N THR A 6 5.13 14.25 -8.76
CA THR A 6 5.61 13.24 -9.72
C THR A 6 5.82 11.90 -9.05
N ASP A 7 6.21 11.93 -7.77
CA ASP A 7 6.49 10.74 -6.97
C ASP A 7 5.22 9.93 -6.67
N SER A 8 4.08 10.60 -6.44
CA SER A 8 2.82 9.90 -6.16
C SER A 8 2.27 9.14 -7.37
N GLN A 9 2.57 9.60 -8.59
CA GLN A 9 2.22 8.89 -9.82
C GLN A 9 3.08 7.65 -10.02
N TYR A 10 4.35 7.74 -9.64
CA TYR A 10 5.29 6.63 -9.72
C TYR A 10 4.89 5.54 -8.72
N GLU A 11 4.66 5.90 -7.46
CA GLU A 11 4.16 4.97 -6.43
C GLU A 11 2.82 4.31 -6.85
N TYR A 12 1.90 5.10 -7.41
CA TYR A 12 0.62 4.58 -7.90
C TYR A 12 0.81 3.52 -8.99
N ARG A 13 1.76 3.75 -9.91
CA ARG A 13 2.08 2.81 -10.98
C ARG A 13 2.76 1.56 -10.45
N GLU A 14 3.74 1.69 -9.55
CA GLU A 14 4.40 0.54 -8.92
C GLU A 14 3.39 -0.35 -8.18
N CYS A 15 2.44 0.24 -7.46
CA CYS A 15 1.36 -0.51 -6.82
C CYS A 15 0.52 -1.30 -7.83
N LEU A 16 0.16 -0.69 -8.97
CA LEU A 16 -0.60 -1.37 -10.02
C LEU A 16 0.24 -2.45 -10.74
N ASP A 17 1.54 -2.24 -10.90
CA ASP A 17 2.46 -3.23 -11.50
C ASP A 17 2.59 -4.48 -10.60
N ILE A 18 2.62 -4.31 -9.27
CA ILE A 18 2.57 -5.46 -8.34
C ILE A 18 1.25 -6.22 -8.48
N ILE A 19 0.13 -5.53 -8.61
CA ILE A 19 -1.18 -6.16 -8.79
C ILE A 19 -1.24 -6.87 -10.15
N PHE A 20 -0.67 -6.26 -11.21
CA PHE A 20 -0.55 -6.84 -12.54
C PHE A 20 0.15 -8.20 -12.48
N ASP A 21 1.31 -8.29 -11.80
CA ASP A 21 2.06 -9.54 -11.69
C ASP A 21 1.25 -10.64 -11.00
N ILE A 22 0.47 -10.28 -9.97
CA ILE A 22 -0.42 -11.21 -9.28
C ILE A 22 -1.53 -11.67 -10.23
N ILE A 23 -2.17 -10.76 -10.95
CA ILE A 23 -3.25 -11.11 -11.89
C ILE A 23 -2.71 -12.02 -13.00
N GLN A 24 -1.62 -11.65 -13.65
CA GLN A 24 -0.98 -12.44 -14.70
C GLN A 24 -0.66 -13.86 -14.25
N LYS A 25 -0.14 -14.01 -13.03
CA LYS A 25 0.20 -15.31 -12.46
C LYS A 25 -1.00 -16.23 -12.26
N TYR A 26 -2.19 -15.69 -11.96
CA TYR A 26 -3.35 -16.48 -11.56
C TYR A 26 -4.52 -16.44 -12.54
N GLN A 27 -4.53 -15.56 -13.54
CA GLN A 27 -5.68 -15.33 -14.42
C GLN A 27 -6.13 -16.58 -15.21
N GLU A 28 -5.21 -17.46 -15.58
CA GLU A 28 -5.51 -18.68 -16.34
C GLU A 28 -6.10 -19.79 -15.44
N THR A 29 -5.81 -19.75 -14.14
CA THR A 29 -6.12 -20.82 -13.19
C THR A 29 -7.22 -20.45 -12.21
N HIS A 30 -7.43 -19.16 -11.97
CA HIS A 30 -8.33 -18.65 -10.96
C HIS A 30 -9.27 -17.57 -11.51
N LYS A 31 -10.45 -17.52 -10.92
CA LYS A 31 -11.36 -16.39 -11.02
C LYS A 31 -10.87 -15.31 -10.04
N ILE A 32 -10.73 -14.08 -10.50
CA ILE A 32 -10.10 -12.98 -9.77
C ILE A 32 -11.15 -11.94 -9.41
N ILE A 33 -11.13 -11.54 -8.13
CA ILE A 33 -11.88 -10.41 -7.60
C ILE A 33 -10.86 -9.46 -6.96
N LEU A 34 -10.71 -8.27 -7.53
CA LEU A 34 -9.88 -7.18 -7.01
C LEU A 34 -10.80 -6.14 -6.37
N SER A 35 -10.63 -5.86 -5.09
CA SER A 35 -11.47 -4.92 -4.35
C SER A 35 -10.65 -3.94 -3.53
N GLY A 36 -11.04 -2.67 -3.54
CA GLY A 36 -10.45 -1.65 -2.67
C GLY A 36 -10.61 -0.24 -3.19
N ASP A 37 -10.01 0.70 -2.45
CA ASP A 37 -9.83 2.08 -2.88
C ASP A 37 -8.69 2.15 -3.92
N LEU A 38 -9.05 2.38 -5.17
CA LEU A 38 -8.11 2.49 -6.28
C LEU A 38 -7.65 3.93 -6.51
N ASN A 39 -8.12 4.91 -5.73
CA ASN A 39 -7.70 6.32 -5.80
C ASN A 39 -7.70 6.93 -7.23
N GLY A 40 -8.59 6.44 -8.09
CA GLY A 40 -8.81 6.89 -9.45
C GLY A 40 -10.21 6.55 -9.90
N THR A 41 -10.77 7.30 -10.85
CA THR A 41 -12.15 7.10 -11.34
C THR A 41 -12.19 6.47 -12.73
N LEU A 42 -13.08 5.51 -12.91
CA LEU A 42 -13.38 4.88 -14.20
C LEU A 42 -14.48 5.63 -14.98
N LEU A 43 -15.23 6.51 -14.32
CA LEU A 43 -16.40 7.18 -14.89
C LEU A 43 -16.06 8.48 -15.61
N ASP A 44 -15.25 9.33 -14.98
CA ASP A 44 -14.99 10.67 -15.50
C ASP A 44 -13.97 10.66 -16.64
N SER A 45 -14.23 11.40 -17.71
CA SER A 45 -13.25 11.70 -18.76
C SER A 45 -12.32 12.87 -18.40
N ARG A 46 -12.29 13.27 -17.12
CA ARG A 46 -11.41 14.33 -16.63
C ARG A 46 -9.96 13.91 -16.89
N ASN A 47 -9.13 14.88 -17.26
CA ASN A 47 -7.77 14.64 -17.75
C ASN A 47 -6.77 14.29 -16.62
N ASN A 48 -7.23 13.64 -15.56
CA ASN A 48 -6.39 13.20 -14.44
C ASN A 48 -5.53 12.02 -14.88
N LYS A 49 -4.24 12.06 -14.52
CA LYS A 49 -3.27 11.02 -14.87
C LYS A 49 -3.58 9.70 -14.17
N HIS A 50 -4.02 9.72 -12.90
CA HIS A 50 -4.36 8.48 -12.17
C HIS A 50 -5.52 7.75 -12.86
N ASP A 51 -6.55 8.48 -13.27
CA ASP A 51 -7.71 7.92 -13.97
C ASP A 51 -7.30 7.27 -15.30
N LYS A 52 -6.36 7.87 -16.03
CA LYS A 52 -5.82 7.28 -17.26
C LYS A 52 -5.05 6.00 -17.00
N ILE A 53 -4.15 6.01 -16.01
CA ILE A 53 -3.35 4.84 -15.64
C ILE A 53 -4.30 3.70 -15.22
N LEU A 54 -5.27 3.99 -14.35
CA LEU A 54 -6.24 3.01 -13.88
C LEU A 54 -7.08 2.45 -15.03
N LYS A 55 -7.58 3.30 -15.94
CA LYS A 55 -8.36 2.85 -17.11
C LYS A 55 -7.55 1.96 -18.02
N SER A 56 -6.28 2.31 -18.29
CA SER A 56 -5.38 1.48 -19.07
C SER A 56 -5.16 0.13 -18.39
N PHE A 57 -4.86 0.12 -17.10
CA PHE A 57 -4.67 -1.11 -16.32
C PHE A 57 -5.92 -2.01 -16.34
N VAL A 58 -7.10 -1.46 -16.08
CA VAL A 58 -8.37 -2.20 -16.10
C VAL A 58 -8.65 -2.78 -17.49
N SER A 59 -8.37 -2.00 -18.55
CA SER A 59 -8.54 -2.46 -19.94
C SER A 59 -7.54 -3.56 -20.30
N GLU A 60 -6.27 -3.41 -19.93
CA GLU A 60 -5.21 -4.36 -20.24
C GLU A 60 -5.44 -5.71 -19.54
N MET A 61 -5.87 -5.67 -18.28
CA MET A 61 -6.17 -6.86 -17.48
C MET A 61 -7.55 -7.49 -17.76
N GLY A 62 -8.33 -6.91 -18.69
CA GLY A 62 -9.67 -7.40 -19.00
C GLY A 62 -10.62 -7.36 -17.79
N LEU A 63 -10.38 -6.44 -16.85
CA LEU A 63 -11.17 -6.30 -15.63
C LEU A 63 -12.44 -5.49 -15.88
N SER A 64 -13.47 -5.74 -15.08
CA SER A 64 -14.72 -4.97 -15.14
C SER A 64 -15.40 -4.88 -13.79
N THR A 65 -16.22 -3.85 -13.58
CA THR A 65 -17.00 -3.65 -12.34
C THR A 65 -18.17 -4.63 -12.18
N GLY A 66 -18.39 -5.55 -13.13
CA GLY A 66 -19.55 -6.41 -13.17
C GLY A 66 -20.83 -5.73 -13.69
N VAL A 67 -21.98 -6.27 -13.30
CA VAL A 67 -23.34 -5.86 -13.70
C VAL A 67 -23.58 -4.37 -13.41
N ASN A 68 -24.25 -3.67 -14.34
CA ASN A 68 -24.72 -2.28 -14.31
C ASN A 68 -23.86 -1.31 -13.46
N LYS A 69 -23.11 -0.44 -14.14
CA LYS A 69 -22.41 0.70 -13.55
C LYS A 69 -23.41 1.57 -12.77
N ASP A 70 -23.54 1.31 -11.47
CA ASP A 70 -24.23 2.26 -10.59
C ASP A 70 -23.25 3.42 -10.41
N GLU A 71 -23.53 4.54 -11.07
CA GLU A 71 -22.68 5.73 -11.07
C GLU A 71 -22.89 6.50 -9.76
N ARG A 72 -22.47 5.90 -8.65
CA ARG A 72 -22.56 6.48 -7.31
C ARG A 72 -21.19 6.72 -6.73
N HIS A 73 -21.05 7.87 -6.08
CA HIS A 73 -19.81 8.23 -5.41
C HIS A 73 -19.58 7.38 -4.18
N THR A 74 -18.35 6.92 -4.01
CA THR A 74 -17.93 6.13 -2.85
C THR A 74 -17.17 6.95 -1.85
N PHE A 75 -16.54 8.05 -2.28
CA PHE A 75 -15.80 8.98 -1.46
C PHE A 75 -16.47 10.35 -1.43
N PHE A 76 -16.54 10.94 -0.24
CA PHE A 76 -17.09 12.26 0.04
C PHE A 76 -16.08 13.05 0.87
N HIS A 77 -15.59 14.15 0.31
CA HIS A 77 -14.71 15.05 1.05
C HIS A 77 -15.43 15.62 2.26
N HIS A 78 -14.72 15.87 3.36
CA HIS A 78 -15.32 16.29 4.65
C HIS A 78 -16.20 17.54 4.57
N ALA A 79 -15.92 18.44 3.62
CA ALA A 79 -16.70 19.65 3.36
C ALA A 79 -17.83 19.46 2.33
N TRP A 80 -18.07 18.24 1.86
CA TRP A 80 -19.00 17.89 0.77
C TRP A 80 -18.75 18.63 -0.56
N SER A 81 -17.63 19.32 -0.68
CA SER A 81 -17.23 20.13 -1.84
C SER A 81 -16.83 19.29 -3.05
N SER A 82 -16.47 18.02 -2.83
CA SER A 82 -16.11 17.08 -3.88
C SER A 82 -16.48 15.66 -3.48
N SER A 83 -16.93 14.89 -4.45
CA SER A 83 -17.20 13.46 -4.29
C SER A 83 -16.80 12.72 -5.56
N SER A 84 -16.46 11.44 -5.41
CA SER A 84 -15.91 10.62 -6.48
C SER A 84 -16.18 9.15 -6.22
N GLN A 85 -16.25 8.35 -7.29
CA GLN A 85 -16.21 6.89 -7.19
C GLN A 85 -14.75 6.43 -7.34
N ILE A 86 -14.16 5.98 -6.25
CA ILE A 86 -12.76 5.51 -6.20
C ILE A 86 -12.62 4.10 -5.62
N ASP A 87 -13.67 3.61 -4.95
CA ASP A 87 -13.74 2.27 -4.41
C ASP A 87 -14.42 1.36 -5.43
N TYR A 88 -13.73 0.29 -5.82
CA TYR A 88 -14.22 -0.64 -6.86
C TYR A 88 -14.13 -2.09 -6.41
N ILE A 89 -15.00 -2.90 -7.00
CA ILE A 89 -14.86 -4.34 -7.04
C ILE A 89 -14.79 -4.72 -8.52
N LEU A 90 -13.62 -5.18 -8.94
CA LEU A 90 -13.26 -5.50 -10.30
C LEU A 90 -13.09 -7.01 -10.45
N VAL A 91 -13.60 -7.57 -11.55
CA VAL A 91 -13.56 -9.00 -11.84
C VAL A 91 -13.05 -9.28 -13.25
N ASN A 92 -12.31 -10.38 -13.40
CA ASN A 92 -11.88 -10.89 -14.70
C ASN A 92 -12.98 -11.73 -15.41
N ASP A 93 -14.03 -12.10 -14.69
CA ASP A 93 -15.22 -12.76 -15.24
C ASP A 93 -16.49 -12.09 -14.70
N LYS A 94 -17.24 -11.47 -15.62
CA LYS A 94 -18.48 -10.74 -15.31
C LYS A 94 -19.55 -11.61 -14.66
N ASN A 95 -19.54 -12.92 -14.92
CA ASN A 95 -20.53 -13.84 -14.38
C ASN A 95 -20.32 -14.14 -12.89
N LEU A 96 -19.18 -13.74 -12.32
CA LEU A 96 -18.92 -13.90 -10.89
C LEU A 96 -19.82 -13.02 -10.03
N ILE A 97 -20.28 -11.88 -10.55
CA ILE A 97 -21.09 -10.93 -9.81
C ILE A 97 -22.54 -11.02 -10.28
N SER A 98 -23.42 -11.43 -9.38
CA SER A 98 -24.87 -11.48 -9.62
C SER A 98 -25.58 -10.18 -9.22
N LYS A 99 -24.98 -9.43 -8.27
CA LYS A 99 -25.49 -8.14 -7.80
C LYS A 99 -24.32 -7.26 -7.38
N TYR A 100 -24.38 -5.98 -7.75
CA TYR A 100 -23.45 -4.93 -7.32
C TYR A 100 -24.28 -3.83 -6.66
N ASN A 101 -23.80 -3.27 -5.54
CA ASN A 101 -24.49 -2.20 -4.82
C ASN A 101 -23.48 -1.24 -4.18
N ILE A 102 -23.74 0.06 -4.32
CA ILE A 102 -23.05 1.11 -3.57
C ILE A 102 -24.06 1.69 -2.58
N ASP A 103 -23.76 1.53 -1.30
CA ASP A 103 -24.63 1.99 -0.23
C ASP A 103 -24.70 3.52 -0.22
N GLU A 104 -25.87 4.07 0.09
CA GLU A 104 -26.00 5.50 0.33
C GLU A 104 -25.20 5.92 1.56
N LYS A 105 -24.67 7.14 1.52
CA LYS A 105 -23.85 7.66 2.61
C LYS A 105 -24.70 7.83 3.86
N SER A 106 -24.52 6.92 4.81
CA SER A 106 -25.24 6.94 6.08
C SER A 106 -24.70 8.01 7.03
N SER A 107 -25.59 8.67 7.79
CA SER A 107 -25.23 9.68 8.78
C SER A 107 -24.47 9.11 9.99
N ILE A 108 -24.62 7.81 10.28
CA ILE A 108 -23.85 7.13 11.33
C ILE A 108 -22.44 6.73 10.88
N ASN A 109 -22.19 6.70 9.57
CA ASN A 109 -20.89 6.37 9.04
C ASN A 109 -20.00 7.63 9.08
N LEU A 110 -19.01 7.64 9.96
CA LEU A 110 -18.07 8.75 10.14
C LEU A 110 -16.90 8.77 9.12
N SER A 111 -16.73 7.69 8.34
CA SER A 111 -15.71 7.63 7.28
C SER A 111 -16.04 8.59 6.13
N ALA A 112 -15.03 9.05 5.40
CA ALA A 112 -15.25 9.73 4.12
C ALA A 112 -15.79 8.79 3.03
N HIS A 113 -15.73 7.48 3.24
CA HIS A 113 -16.14 6.47 2.26
C HIS A 113 -17.52 5.84 2.59
N THR A 114 -18.21 5.36 1.57
CA THR A 114 -19.39 4.49 1.66
C THR A 114 -19.04 3.05 1.29
N SER A 115 -19.89 2.09 1.67
CA SER A 115 -19.65 0.68 1.38
C SER A 115 -19.97 0.34 -0.08
N VAL A 116 -19.14 -0.53 -0.66
CA VAL A 116 -19.40 -1.19 -1.93
C VAL A 116 -19.55 -2.68 -1.66
N SER A 117 -20.66 -3.26 -2.09
CA SER A 117 -20.98 -4.68 -1.84
C SER A 117 -21.35 -5.40 -3.13
N VAL A 118 -20.98 -6.69 -3.19
CA VAL A 118 -21.34 -7.58 -4.29
C VAL A 118 -21.88 -8.89 -3.77
N LYS A 119 -22.73 -9.53 -4.57
CA LYS A 119 -23.16 -10.91 -4.36
C LYS A 119 -22.55 -11.80 -5.42
N THR A 120 -21.76 -12.77 -4.99
CA THR A 120 -21.17 -13.81 -5.85
C THR A 120 -21.72 -15.19 -5.48
N THR A 121 -21.78 -16.08 -6.47
CA THR A 121 -22.12 -17.49 -6.29
C THR A 121 -20.92 -18.31 -6.69
N ILE A 122 -20.39 -19.09 -5.75
CA ILE A 122 -19.24 -19.96 -5.96
C ILE A 122 -19.72 -21.40 -5.88
N GLU A 123 -19.60 -22.13 -6.99
CA GLU A 123 -19.86 -23.56 -7.02
C GLU A 123 -18.61 -24.32 -6.58
N ILE A 124 -18.71 -25.03 -5.46
CA ILE A 124 -17.63 -25.89 -4.97
C ILE A 124 -17.95 -27.31 -5.46
N PRO A 125 -17.16 -27.89 -6.37
CA PRO A 125 -17.45 -29.22 -6.89
C PRO A 125 -17.40 -30.26 -5.76
N ALA A 126 -18.49 -31.00 -5.58
CA ALA A 126 -18.69 -31.96 -4.50
C ALA A 126 -17.67 -33.13 -4.48
N ASN A 127 -16.89 -33.32 -5.56
CA ASN A 127 -15.96 -34.43 -5.74
C ASN A 127 -14.47 -34.08 -5.54
N THR A 128 -14.12 -32.89 -5.05
CA THR A 128 -12.81 -32.73 -4.43
C THR A 128 -12.82 -33.49 -3.11
N LYS A 129 -12.37 -34.77 -3.13
CA LYS A 129 -11.83 -35.41 -1.92
C LYS A 129 -10.97 -34.34 -1.25
N PRO A 130 -11.20 -33.98 0.03
CA PRO A 130 -10.39 -32.95 0.68
C PRO A 130 -8.94 -33.37 0.47
N ALA A 131 -8.20 -32.61 -0.34
CA ALA A 131 -6.79 -32.84 -0.56
C ALA A 131 -6.18 -32.95 0.83
N ASN A 132 -5.68 -34.15 1.16
CA ASN A 132 -5.22 -34.58 2.48
C ASN A 132 -5.26 -33.48 3.54
N LYS A 133 -6.14 -33.63 4.55
CA LYS A 133 -6.21 -32.77 5.76
C LYS A 133 -4.87 -32.57 6.51
N ASN A 134 -3.77 -33.13 6.01
CA ASN A 134 -2.41 -33.06 6.54
C ASN A 134 -1.52 -31.97 5.93
N LYS A 135 -1.99 -31.15 4.98
CA LYS A 135 -1.28 -29.92 4.61
C LYS A 135 -2.19 -28.72 4.86
N LYS A 136 -2.26 -28.31 6.13
CA LYS A 136 -2.57 -26.93 6.47
C LYS A 136 -1.47 -26.08 5.84
N ALA A 137 -1.67 -25.62 4.61
CA ALA A 137 -0.91 -24.51 4.08
C ALA A 137 -1.27 -23.30 4.96
N LYS A 138 -0.52 -23.11 6.04
CA LYS A 138 -0.47 -21.86 6.79
C LYS A 138 0.21 -20.84 5.87
N PHE A 139 -0.50 -20.31 4.89
CA PHE A 139 -0.23 -18.95 4.45
C PHE A 139 -0.85 -18.02 5.48
N LYS A 140 -0.25 -17.99 6.68
CA LYS A 140 -0.44 -16.86 7.58
C LYS A 140 0.65 -15.89 7.17
N LEU A 141 0.31 -14.85 6.40
CA LEU A 141 1.20 -13.71 6.30
C LEU A 141 1.43 -13.26 7.74
N GLN A 142 2.66 -13.42 8.22
CA GLN A 142 3.03 -13.05 9.57
C GLN A 142 3.36 -11.57 9.58
N TRP A 143 2.33 -10.73 9.42
CA TRP A 143 2.46 -9.27 9.53
C TRP A 143 3.19 -8.90 10.82
N ASP A 144 2.85 -9.57 11.93
CA ASP A 144 3.49 -9.39 13.24
C ASP A 144 4.99 -9.75 13.27
N GLU A 145 5.45 -10.70 12.46
CA GLU A 145 6.87 -11.10 12.45
C GLU A 145 7.71 -10.27 11.48
N MET A 146 7.14 -9.82 10.37
CA MET A 146 7.85 -9.02 9.37
C MET A 146 8.17 -7.63 9.92
N ASP A 147 7.19 -6.96 10.55
CA ASP A 147 7.38 -5.66 11.20
C ASP A 147 8.35 -5.75 12.37
N LYS A 148 8.23 -6.77 13.21
CA LYS A 148 9.11 -6.92 14.38
C LYS A 148 10.56 -7.20 13.99
N ARG A 149 10.80 -7.98 12.93
CA ARG A 149 12.16 -8.21 12.41
C ARG A 149 12.74 -6.98 11.74
N GLN A 150 11.98 -6.28 10.88
CA GLN A 150 12.46 -5.04 10.27
C GLN A 150 12.75 -3.97 11.33
N TYR A 151 11.86 -3.78 12.29
CA TYR A 151 12.06 -2.86 13.42
C TYR A 151 13.29 -3.24 14.25
N ASN A 152 13.46 -4.52 14.61
CA ASN A 152 14.63 -4.95 15.37
C ASN A 152 15.94 -4.79 14.58
N ASN A 153 15.92 -5.02 13.26
CA ASN A 153 17.09 -4.83 12.41
C ASN A 153 17.45 -3.34 12.31
N LEU A 154 16.45 -2.45 12.17
CA LEU A 154 16.65 -0.99 12.17
C LEU A 154 17.23 -0.52 13.50
N ILE A 155 16.65 -0.95 14.63
CA ILE A 155 17.19 -0.61 15.96
C ILE A 155 18.59 -1.18 16.18
N GLN A 156 18.89 -2.39 15.70
CA GLN A 156 20.24 -2.95 15.81
C GLN A 156 21.25 -2.19 14.96
N GLN A 157 20.89 -1.77 13.75
CA GLN A 157 21.76 -0.94 12.90
C GLN A 157 21.97 0.46 13.51
N ASP A 158 20.93 1.07 14.05
CA ASP A 158 21.00 2.38 14.72
C ASP A 158 21.81 2.30 16.02
N SER A 159 21.65 1.23 16.80
CA SER A 159 22.44 1.04 18.03
C SER A 159 23.91 0.72 17.75
N ILE A 160 24.23 -0.02 16.68
CA ILE A 160 25.61 -0.25 16.24
C ILE A 160 26.27 1.06 15.76
N SER A 161 25.55 1.90 15.01
CA SER A 161 26.06 3.19 14.55
C SER A 161 26.27 4.19 15.69
N ILE A 162 25.35 4.25 16.66
CA ILE A 162 25.51 5.06 17.88
C ILE A 162 26.71 4.58 18.73
N ILE A 163 26.92 3.27 18.86
CA ILE A 163 28.09 2.71 19.57
C ILE A 163 29.39 3.01 18.81
N ALA A 164 29.37 2.96 17.48
CA ALA A 164 30.52 3.30 16.64
C ALA A 164 30.88 4.79 16.77
N GLU A 165 29.90 5.70 16.70
CA GLU A 165 30.11 7.14 16.88
C GLU A 165 30.63 7.49 18.28
N ASN A 166 30.09 6.84 19.32
CA ASN A 166 30.56 7.03 20.69
C ASN A 166 31.99 6.49 20.89
N ASN A 167 32.36 5.36 20.29
CA ASN A 167 33.72 4.83 20.36
C ASN A 167 34.73 5.70 19.59
N VAL A 168 34.35 6.27 18.44
CA VAL A 168 35.19 7.21 17.68
C VAL A 168 35.40 8.51 18.45
N ASN A 169 34.35 9.07 19.07
CA ASN A 169 34.47 10.26 19.92
C ASN A 169 35.35 10.00 21.15
N THR A 170 35.21 8.82 21.79
CA THR A 170 36.03 8.46 22.95
C THR A 170 37.51 8.25 22.58
N GLN A 171 37.80 7.68 21.40
CA GLN A 171 39.18 7.57 20.90
C GLN A 171 39.75 8.93 20.49
N MET A 172 38.96 9.79 19.84
CA MET A 172 39.34 11.18 19.55
C MET A 172 39.71 11.94 20.82
N ASP A 173 38.89 11.84 21.88
CA ASP A 173 39.14 12.47 23.18
C ASP A 173 40.38 11.91 23.88
N MET A 174 40.67 10.62 23.74
CA MET A 174 41.91 10.03 24.27
C MET A 174 43.15 10.53 23.51
N VAL A 175 43.06 10.67 22.19
CA VAL A 175 44.16 11.17 21.35
C VAL A 175 44.42 12.66 21.59
N THR A 176 43.38 13.49 21.66
CA THR A 176 43.54 14.92 22.01
C THR A 176 44.10 15.10 23.42
N ASN A 177 43.60 14.37 24.43
CA ASN A 177 44.16 14.43 25.78
C ASN A 177 45.61 13.95 25.86
N SER A 178 45.98 12.95 25.07
CA SER A 178 47.36 12.46 24.97
C SER A 178 48.28 13.47 24.29
N LEU A 179 47.81 14.13 23.23
CA LEU A 179 48.56 15.19 22.53
C LEU A 179 48.73 16.46 23.37
N ILE A 180 47.72 16.82 24.18
CA ILE A 180 47.80 17.93 25.15
C ILE A 180 48.82 17.60 26.25
N ARG A 181 48.81 16.38 26.80
CA ARG A 181 49.79 15.96 27.83
C ARG A 181 51.21 15.82 27.29
N ALA A 182 51.38 15.44 26.01
CA ALA A 182 52.67 15.38 25.34
C ALA A 182 53.23 16.76 24.93
N GLY A 183 52.50 17.86 25.23
CA GLY A 183 52.97 19.23 24.99
C GLY A 183 52.92 19.69 23.52
N ASN A 184 52.25 18.94 22.64
CA ASN A 184 52.28 19.17 21.18
C ASN A 184 51.09 19.97 20.62
N ILE A 185 50.19 20.48 21.47
CA ILE A 185 49.10 21.37 21.04
C ILE A 185 49.05 22.59 21.97
N THR A 186 49.28 23.78 21.41
CA THR A 186 48.94 25.06 22.04
C THR A 186 47.52 25.43 21.63
N ILE A 187 46.60 25.54 22.58
CA ILE A 187 45.23 26.01 22.32
C ILE A 187 45.32 27.50 21.94
N PRO A 188 44.84 27.93 20.76
CA PRO A 188 44.74 29.35 20.47
C PRO A 188 43.67 29.96 21.40
N LYS A 189 44.09 30.88 22.27
CA LYS A 189 43.18 31.77 22.98
C LYS A 189 42.56 32.73 21.97
N ASN A 190 41.33 32.44 21.54
CA ASN A 190 40.44 33.47 21.00
C ASN A 190 39.22 33.55 21.93
N TYR A 191 39.30 34.44 22.92
CA TYR A 191 38.69 35.77 22.94
C TYR A 191 37.21 35.69 23.31
N CYS A 192 36.96 35.88 24.60
CA CYS A 192 35.73 36.50 25.07
C CYS A 192 35.57 37.85 24.37
N SER A 193 34.45 38.01 23.69
CA SER A 193 33.74 39.27 23.53
C SER A 193 32.29 38.94 23.19
#